data_AF-A0A2D4S1T7-F1
#
_entry.id   AF-A0A2D4S1T7-F1
#
_cell.length_a   1.000
_cell.length_b   1.000
_cell.length_c   1.000
_cell.angle_alpha   90.00
_cell.angle_beta   90.00
_cell.angle_gamma   90.00
#
_symmetry.space_group_name_H-M   'P 1'
#
loop_
_entity.id
_entity.type
_entity.pdbx_description
1 polymer ?
#
loop_
_entity_poly.entity_id
_entity_poly.type
_entity_poly.pdbx_seq_one_letter_code
_entity_poly.pdbx_strand_id
1 'polypeptide(L)'
;MRKLPMVALASVVLLAGCGEKEVALESNVDKMSYGIGMSMARSVTGQPIEINTEAMIAGLQDVLKEQPARLEEEQIREAFAAVREEQMAKQQLESEGVLKEGSDYLASTAEKEGVKVTESGLLYEVLAEGAGDMPSETDTVEVHYQGTLIDGSVFDSSIERGTPAKFPVNRVIPGWTEALQLMKVGGKWRLHIPAELAYGAQSPSPKIPANSTLVFEVELLAIEKS
;
A
#
# COMPACT_ATOMS: atom_id res chain seq x y z
N MET A 1 11.21 52.22 -69.88
CA MET A 1 10.63 50.88 -69.60
C MET A 1 10.78 50.63 -68.10
N ARG A 2 9.79 51.00 -67.28
CA ARG A 2 8.79 50.10 -66.65
C ARG A 2 9.45 49.00 -65.79
N LYS A 3 9.39 49.12 -64.46
CA LYS A 3 8.52 48.31 -63.56
C LYS A 3 8.61 48.79 -62.09
N LEU A 4 7.45 48.75 -61.43
CA LEU A 4 7.10 49.10 -60.03
C LEU A 4 7.42 47.91 -59.07
N PRO A 5 7.14 47.95 -57.74
CA PRO A 5 8.00 47.43 -56.67
C PRO A 5 7.50 46.08 -56.12
N MET A 6 8.30 45.41 -55.30
CA MET A 6 7.84 44.24 -54.52
C MET A 6 8.02 44.53 -53.03
N VAL A 7 6.88 44.68 -52.38
CA VAL A 7 6.69 44.78 -50.93
C VAL A 7 7.00 43.41 -50.32
N ALA A 8 7.94 43.35 -49.37
CA ALA A 8 8.10 42.21 -48.48
C ALA A 8 7.51 42.59 -47.12
N LEU A 9 6.30 42.11 -46.87
CA LEU A 9 5.59 42.21 -45.60
C LEU A 9 6.24 41.21 -44.63
N ALA A 10 7.02 41.70 -43.67
CA ALA A 10 7.55 40.87 -42.59
C ALA A 10 6.46 40.67 -41.54
N SER A 11 5.75 39.55 -41.66
CA SER A 11 4.79 39.08 -40.66
C SER A 11 5.53 38.69 -39.38
N VAL A 12 5.45 39.52 -38.35
CA VAL A 12 5.85 39.14 -36.99
C VAL A 12 4.81 38.16 -36.47
N VAL A 13 5.17 36.88 -36.43
CA VAL A 13 4.43 35.87 -35.68
C VAL A 13 4.83 36.03 -34.21
N LEU A 14 3.98 36.70 -33.43
CA LEU A 14 4.03 36.68 -31.98
C LEU A 14 3.57 35.30 -31.51
N LEU A 15 4.52 34.42 -31.23
CA LEU A 15 4.30 33.25 -30.39
C LEU A 15 4.07 33.75 -28.96
N ALA A 16 2.80 33.87 -28.57
CA ALA A 16 2.42 34.01 -27.17
C ALA A 16 2.71 32.68 -26.45
N GLY A 17 3.95 32.52 -25.98
CA GLY A 17 4.28 31.48 -25.02
C GLY A 17 3.62 31.81 -23.68
N CYS A 18 2.79 30.90 -23.18
CA CYS A 18 2.31 30.90 -21.81
C CYS A 18 3.52 30.86 -20.86
N GLY A 19 3.95 32.04 -20.40
CA GLY A 19 4.95 32.13 -19.34
C GLY A 19 4.28 31.87 -18.00
N GLU A 20 4.46 30.69 -17.43
CA GLU A 20 4.38 30.55 -15.97
C GLU A 20 5.40 31.52 -15.38
N LYS A 21 4.93 32.59 -14.75
CA LYS A 21 5.81 33.48 -13.98
C LYS A 21 6.35 32.67 -12.81
N GLU A 22 7.63 32.38 -12.86
CA GLU A 22 8.37 31.78 -11.76
C GLU A 22 8.16 32.63 -10.50
N VAL A 23 7.67 32.00 -9.43
CA VAL A 23 7.35 32.68 -8.16
C VAL A 23 8.62 32.78 -7.33
N ALA A 24 9.09 34.00 -7.08
CA ALA A 24 10.26 34.23 -6.22
C ALA A 24 9.95 33.85 -4.75
N LEU A 25 10.83 33.07 -4.12
CA LEU A 25 10.68 32.54 -2.75
C LEU A 25 11.67 33.16 -1.76
N GLU A 26 11.83 34.48 -1.82
CA GLU A 26 12.91 35.17 -1.12
C GLU A 26 12.51 35.60 0.29
N SER A 27 11.31 36.17 0.45
CA SER A 27 10.84 36.70 1.73
C SER A 27 10.31 35.61 2.67
N ASN A 28 10.20 35.94 3.96
CA ASN A 28 9.59 35.04 4.93
C ASN A 28 8.11 34.77 4.62
N VAL A 29 7.41 35.74 4.05
CA VAL A 29 6.01 35.57 3.63
C VAL A 29 5.92 34.59 2.47
N ASP A 30 6.81 34.69 1.48
CA ASP A 30 6.82 33.77 0.32
C ASP A 30 7.06 32.32 0.78
N LYS A 31 8.05 32.11 1.66
CA LYS A 31 8.38 30.80 2.22
C LYS A 31 7.25 30.23 3.07
N MET A 32 6.61 31.06 3.89
CA MET A 32 5.45 30.66 4.70
C MET A 32 4.29 30.21 3.79
N SER A 33 3.94 31.01 2.78
CA SER A 33 2.87 30.70 1.82
C SER A 33 3.14 29.43 1.02
N TYR A 34 4.37 29.26 0.54
CA TYR A 34 4.82 28.03 -0.12
C TYR A 34 4.69 26.81 0.81
N GLY A 35 5.10 26.96 2.07
CA GLY A 35 4.97 25.91 3.09
C GLY A 35 3.51 25.51 3.38
N ILE A 36 2.57 26.46 3.37
CA ILE A 36 1.13 26.16 3.49
C ILE A 36 0.67 25.32 2.30
N GLY A 37 1.03 25.71 1.08
CA GLY A 37 0.71 24.95 -0.14
C GLY A 37 1.27 23.52 -0.10
N MET A 38 2.53 23.35 0.33
CA MET A 38 3.12 22.02 0.55
C MET A 38 2.36 21.19 1.58
N SER A 39 1.91 21.81 2.68
CA SER A 39 1.14 21.13 3.73
C SER A 39 -0.21 20.65 3.19
N MET A 40 -0.92 21.50 2.45
CA MET A 40 -2.20 21.15 1.81
C MET A 40 -2.02 20.02 0.81
N ALA A 41 -1.01 20.12 -0.07
CA ALA A 41 -0.69 19.05 -1.03
C ALA A 41 -0.43 17.72 -0.30
N ARG A 42 0.41 17.73 0.75
CA ARG A 42 0.70 16.53 1.56
C ARG A 42 -0.53 15.90 2.19
N SER A 43 -1.56 16.68 2.52
CA SER A 43 -2.80 16.16 3.11
C SER A 43 -3.67 15.39 2.13
N VAL A 44 -3.55 15.66 0.83
CA VAL A 44 -4.34 14.99 -0.22
C VAL A 44 -3.52 13.98 -1.03
N THR A 45 -2.21 14.19 -1.15
CA THR A 45 -1.31 13.20 -1.78
C THR A 45 -1.17 11.96 -0.92
N GLY A 46 -1.19 10.79 -1.55
CA GLY A 46 -1.12 9.50 -0.86
C GLY A 46 -2.48 8.87 -0.57
N GLN A 47 -3.57 9.59 -0.81
CA GLN A 47 -4.89 8.98 -0.96
C GLN A 47 -5.03 8.40 -2.38
N PRO A 48 -5.82 7.33 -2.59
CA PRO A 48 -6.06 6.74 -3.91
C PRO A 48 -6.95 7.61 -4.83
N ILE A 49 -7.08 8.90 -4.53
CA ILE A 49 -7.95 9.85 -5.21
C ILE A 49 -7.12 10.66 -6.20
N GLU A 50 -7.58 10.72 -7.44
CA GLU A 50 -7.00 11.58 -8.46
C GLU A 50 -7.41 13.04 -8.22
N ILE A 51 -6.43 13.94 -8.15
CA ILE A 51 -6.66 15.36 -7.87
C ILE A 51 -6.36 16.18 -9.12
N ASN A 52 -7.38 16.85 -9.65
CA ASN A 52 -7.17 17.90 -10.64
C ASN A 52 -6.58 19.14 -9.94
N THR A 53 -5.29 19.37 -10.16
CA THR A 53 -4.53 20.43 -9.47
C THR A 53 -4.97 21.82 -9.90
N GLU A 54 -5.35 22.01 -11.16
CA GLU A 54 -5.81 23.31 -11.70
C GLU A 54 -7.14 23.73 -11.06
N ALA A 55 -8.08 22.78 -10.92
CA ALA A 55 -9.36 23.00 -10.25
C ALA A 55 -9.16 23.28 -8.74
N MET A 56 -8.25 22.55 -8.08
CA MET A 56 -7.92 22.80 -6.68
C MET A 56 -7.32 24.20 -6.47
N ILE A 57 -6.39 24.62 -7.34
CA ILE A 57 -5.80 25.96 -7.30
C ILE A 57 -6.87 27.02 -7.58
N ALA A 58 -7.78 26.79 -8.53
CA ALA A 58 -8.88 27.71 -8.81
C ALA A 58 -9.77 27.93 -7.57
N GLY A 59 -10.17 26.85 -6.88
CA GLY A 59 -10.95 26.95 -5.64
C GLY A 59 -10.21 27.72 -4.53
N LEU A 60 -8.91 27.45 -4.34
CA LEU A 60 -8.09 28.19 -3.38
C LEU A 60 -8.01 29.68 -3.72
N GLN A 61 -7.77 30.00 -4.99
CA GLN A 61 -7.67 31.39 -5.45
C GLN A 61 -8.98 32.14 -5.31
N ASP A 62 -10.12 31.49 -5.59
CA ASP A 62 -11.43 32.13 -5.46
C ASP A 62 -11.73 32.47 -3.99
N VAL A 63 -11.47 31.55 -3.06
CA VAL A 63 -11.64 31.80 -1.63
C VAL A 63 -10.70 32.93 -1.14
N LEU A 64 -9.41 32.88 -1.51
CA LEU A 64 -8.44 33.90 -1.10
C LEU A 64 -8.73 35.30 -1.69
N LYS A 65 -9.42 35.37 -2.83
CA LYS A 65 -9.82 36.63 -3.48
C LYS A 65 -11.24 37.05 -3.14
N GLU A 66 -11.91 36.36 -2.22
CA GLU A 66 -13.31 36.57 -1.84
C GLU A 66 -14.25 36.57 -3.06
N GLN A 67 -13.91 35.77 -4.07
CA GLN A 67 -14.77 35.59 -5.24
C GLN A 67 -15.96 34.69 -4.87
N PRO A 68 -17.13 34.94 -5.48
CA PRO A 68 -18.25 34.01 -5.34
C PRO A 68 -17.82 32.62 -5.85
N ALA A 69 -18.25 31.58 -5.14
CA ALA A 69 -17.98 30.21 -5.54
C ALA A 69 -18.52 29.96 -6.96
N ARG A 70 -17.71 29.32 -7.81
CA ARG A 70 -18.10 28.98 -9.18
C ARG A 70 -19.05 27.78 -9.26
N LEU A 71 -19.18 27.04 -8.15
CA LEU A 71 -20.02 25.87 -8.00
C LEU A 71 -20.89 26.05 -6.76
N GLU A 72 -22.13 25.58 -6.85
CA GLU A 72 -23.01 25.49 -5.69
C GLU A 72 -22.48 24.42 -4.71
N GLU A 73 -22.72 24.63 -3.41
CA GLU A 73 -22.29 23.68 -2.37
C GLU A 73 -22.83 22.26 -2.60
N GLU A 74 -24.03 22.16 -3.16
CA GLU A 74 -24.66 20.89 -3.54
C GLU A 74 -23.83 20.12 -4.56
N GLN A 75 -23.38 20.79 -5.63
CA GLN A 75 -22.59 20.16 -6.70
C GLN A 75 -21.25 19.65 -6.17
N ILE A 76 -20.63 20.40 -5.24
CA ILE A 76 -19.40 20.00 -4.57
C ILE A 76 -19.67 18.74 -3.72
N ARG A 77 -20.76 18.71 -2.94
CA ARG A 77 -21.12 17.56 -2.11
C ARG A 77 -21.42 16.31 -2.93
N GLU A 78 -22.17 16.44 -4.02
CA GLU A 78 -22.47 15.35 -4.96
C GLU A 78 -21.19 14.81 -5.60
N ALA A 79 -20.28 15.68 -6.03
CA ALA A 79 -18.99 15.27 -6.58
C ALA A 79 -18.15 14.47 -5.56
N PHE A 80 -18.07 14.95 -4.32
CA PHE A 80 -17.39 14.21 -3.24
C PHE A 80 -18.06 12.86 -2.95
N ALA A 81 -19.39 12.76 -3.05
CA ALA A 81 -20.11 11.50 -2.86
C ALA A 81 -19.82 10.50 -3.99
N ALA A 82 -19.89 10.97 -5.24
CA ALA A 82 -19.61 10.14 -6.42
C ALA A 82 -18.16 9.60 -6.41
N VAL A 83 -17.18 10.45 -6.12
CA VAL A 83 -15.77 10.03 -6.02
C VAL A 83 -15.59 9.00 -4.89
N ARG A 84 -16.23 9.18 -3.73
CA ARG A 84 -16.15 8.17 -2.66
C ARG A 84 -16.76 6.84 -3.08
N GLU A 85 -17.91 6.85 -3.76
CA GLU A 85 -18.57 5.63 -4.24
C GLU A 85 -17.69 4.90 -5.27
N GLU A 86 -17.12 5.62 -6.24
CA GLU A 86 -16.20 5.06 -7.23
C GLU A 86 -14.98 4.42 -6.56
N GLN A 87 -14.39 5.12 -5.57
CA GLN A 87 -13.25 4.60 -4.81
C GLN A 87 -13.60 3.33 -4.03
N MET A 88 -14.78 3.30 -3.38
CA MET A 88 -15.24 2.08 -2.69
C MET A 88 -15.48 0.93 -3.66
N ALA A 89 -16.08 1.19 -4.82
CA ALA A 89 -16.28 0.18 -5.85
C ALA A 89 -14.95 -0.37 -6.39
N LYS A 90 -13.97 0.51 -6.63
CA LYS A 90 -12.62 0.13 -7.05
C LYS A 90 -11.92 -0.74 -5.99
N GLN A 91 -11.96 -0.32 -4.73
CA GLN A 91 -11.37 -1.10 -3.62
C GLN A 91 -12.02 -2.46 -3.47
N GLN A 92 -13.34 -2.56 -3.65
CA GLN A 92 -14.05 -3.83 -3.61
C GLN A 92 -13.61 -4.76 -4.75
N LEU A 93 -13.54 -4.24 -5.98
CA LEU A 93 -13.07 -5.00 -7.14
C LEU A 93 -11.61 -5.47 -6.99
N GLU A 94 -10.73 -4.60 -6.49
CA GLU A 94 -9.34 -4.95 -6.20
C GLU A 94 -9.25 -6.05 -5.13
N SER A 95 -10.03 -5.92 -4.05
CA SER A 95 -10.11 -6.91 -2.97
C SER A 95 -10.63 -8.27 -3.44
N GLU A 96 -11.62 -8.29 -4.33
CA GLU A 96 -12.13 -9.51 -4.97
C GLU A 96 -11.08 -10.16 -5.87
N GLY A 97 -10.32 -9.34 -6.62
CA GLY A 97 -9.19 -9.81 -7.43
C GLY A 97 -8.10 -10.47 -6.58
N VAL A 98 -7.67 -9.80 -5.51
CA VAL A 98 -6.66 -10.32 -4.57
C VAL A 98 -7.12 -11.61 -3.90
N LEU A 99 -8.38 -11.69 -3.46
CA LEU A 99 -8.94 -12.90 -2.86
C LEU A 99 -8.91 -14.07 -3.86
N LYS A 100 -9.31 -13.80 -5.11
CA LYS A 100 -9.30 -14.82 -6.17
C LYS A 100 -7.89 -15.31 -6.47
N GLU A 101 -6.94 -14.40 -6.67
CA GLU A 101 -5.54 -14.75 -6.95
C GLU A 101 -4.92 -15.54 -5.79
N GLY A 102 -5.21 -15.16 -4.54
CA GLY A 102 -4.80 -15.89 -3.36
C GLY A 102 -5.38 -17.30 -3.29
N SER A 103 -6.68 -17.46 -3.57
CA SER A 103 -7.35 -18.76 -3.61
C SER A 103 -6.76 -19.68 -4.68
N ASP A 104 -6.55 -19.15 -5.90
CA ASP A 104 -5.95 -19.89 -7.02
C ASP A 104 -4.48 -20.29 -6.68
N TYR A 105 -3.72 -19.38 -6.05
CA TYR A 105 -2.36 -19.65 -5.56
C TYR A 105 -2.33 -20.77 -4.51
N LEU A 106 -3.21 -20.72 -3.51
CA LEU A 106 -3.28 -21.75 -2.46
C LEU A 106 -3.69 -23.11 -3.02
N ALA A 107 -4.68 -23.15 -3.92
CA ALA A 107 -5.10 -24.38 -4.59
C ALA A 107 -3.92 -25.04 -5.35
N SER A 108 -3.19 -24.25 -6.15
CA SER A 108 -2.01 -24.76 -6.86
C SER A 108 -0.86 -25.15 -5.94
N THR A 109 -0.72 -24.51 -4.78
CA THR A 109 0.33 -24.81 -3.81
C THR A 109 0.01 -26.06 -3.00
N ALA A 110 -1.25 -26.33 -2.69
CA ALA A 110 -1.68 -27.55 -2.02
C ALA A 110 -1.32 -28.83 -2.78
N GLU A 111 -1.21 -28.75 -4.11
CA GLU A 111 -0.85 -29.89 -4.97
C GLU A 111 0.66 -30.15 -5.06
N LYS A 112 1.50 -29.25 -4.54
CA LYS A 112 2.97 -29.40 -4.61
C LYS A 112 3.47 -30.46 -3.62
N GLU A 113 4.48 -31.22 -4.03
CA GLU A 113 5.14 -32.20 -3.16
C GLU A 113 5.75 -31.50 -1.93
N GLY A 114 5.56 -32.10 -0.75
CA GLY A 114 6.09 -31.57 0.52
C GLY A 114 5.22 -30.52 1.19
N VAL A 115 4.18 -30.01 0.51
CA VAL A 115 3.17 -29.13 1.11
C VAL A 115 2.16 -29.97 1.90
N LYS A 116 1.88 -29.53 3.12
CA LYS A 116 0.83 -30.08 3.99
C LYS A 116 -0.27 -29.05 4.17
N VAL A 117 -1.52 -29.50 4.21
CA VAL A 117 -2.72 -28.67 4.41
C VAL A 117 -3.33 -29.06 5.76
N THR A 118 -3.59 -28.10 6.62
CA THR A 118 -4.30 -28.33 7.90
C THR A 118 -5.81 -28.17 7.72
N GLU A 119 -6.58 -28.55 8.75
CA GLU A 119 -8.04 -28.42 8.73
C GLU A 119 -8.53 -26.96 8.63
N SER A 120 -7.74 -26.01 9.11
CA SER A 120 -8.05 -24.57 9.02
C SER A 120 -7.78 -23.99 7.63
N GLY A 121 -7.12 -24.75 6.74
CA GLY A 121 -6.68 -24.28 5.43
C GLY A 121 -5.28 -23.65 5.43
N LEU A 122 -4.55 -23.69 6.55
CA LEU A 122 -3.13 -23.33 6.55
C LEU A 122 -2.34 -24.35 5.72
N LEU A 123 -1.49 -23.83 4.82
CA LEU A 123 -0.55 -24.63 4.06
C LEU A 123 0.86 -24.41 4.62
N TYR A 124 1.64 -25.48 4.74
CA TYR A 124 3.03 -25.35 5.16
C TYR A 124 3.96 -26.38 4.53
N GLU A 125 5.22 -26.01 4.43
CA GLU A 125 6.34 -26.86 4.01
C GLU A 125 7.39 -26.87 5.12
N VAL A 126 7.86 -28.06 5.49
CA VAL A 126 8.95 -28.20 6.45
C VAL A 126 10.28 -28.12 5.70
N LEU A 127 10.98 -26.98 5.83
CA LEU A 127 12.31 -26.79 5.22
C LEU A 127 13.41 -27.37 6.12
N ALA A 128 13.22 -27.30 7.43
CA ALA A 128 14.00 -27.98 8.45
C ALA A 128 13.09 -28.34 9.64
N GLU A 129 13.16 -29.58 10.12
CA GLU A 129 12.28 -30.12 11.17
C GLU A 129 12.52 -29.47 12.54
N GLY A 130 13.75 -29.07 12.85
CA GLY A 130 14.15 -28.74 14.21
C GLY A 130 14.23 -29.97 15.11
N ALA A 131 14.69 -29.77 16.35
CA ALA A 131 14.90 -30.88 17.29
C ALA A 131 14.54 -30.55 18.75
N GLY A 132 14.17 -29.30 19.04
CA GLY A 132 13.81 -28.89 20.39
C GLY A 132 12.32 -29.05 20.70
N ASP A 133 11.90 -28.38 21.78
CA ASP A 133 10.51 -28.36 22.24
C ASP A 133 9.60 -27.64 21.24
N MET A 134 8.29 -27.92 21.32
CA MET A 134 7.25 -27.15 20.63
C MET A 134 6.67 -26.12 21.63
N PRO A 135 6.41 -24.87 21.21
CA PRO A 135 5.82 -23.86 22.07
C PRO A 135 4.34 -24.16 22.35
N SER A 136 3.88 -23.78 23.54
CA SER A 136 2.47 -23.69 23.87
C SER A 136 1.91 -22.32 23.45
N GLU A 137 0.58 -22.21 23.40
CA GLU A 137 -0.13 -20.97 23.05
C GLU A 137 0.23 -19.77 23.95
N THR A 138 0.62 -20.01 25.21
CA THR A 138 0.97 -18.95 26.17
C THR A 138 2.44 -18.57 26.19
N ASP A 139 3.29 -19.32 25.49
CA ASP A 139 4.72 -19.05 25.46
C ASP A 139 5.06 -17.84 24.58
N THR A 140 6.27 -17.31 24.80
CA THR A 140 6.88 -16.35 23.87
C THR A 140 7.93 -17.08 23.04
N VAL A 141 7.93 -16.83 21.73
CA VAL A 141 8.92 -17.40 20.81
C VAL A 141 9.87 -16.33 20.31
N GLU A 142 11.11 -16.73 20.02
CA GLU A 142 12.08 -15.93 19.28
C GLU A 142 12.25 -16.51 17.89
N VAL A 143 12.07 -15.69 16.85
CA VAL A 143 12.04 -16.15 15.46
C VAL A 143 12.84 -15.26 14.52
N HIS A 144 13.41 -15.88 13.49
CA HIS A 144 13.69 -15.20 12.23
C HIS A 144 12.53 -15.40 11.26
N TYR A 145 12.15 -14.37 10.53
CA TYR A 145 11.12 -14.50 9.51
C TYR A 145 11.28 -13.49 8.36
N GLN A 146 10.67 -13.85 7.24
CA GLN A 146 10.42 -12.97 6.11
C GLN A 146 9.00 -13.21 5.59
N GLY A 147 8.20 -12.15 5.58
CA GLY A 147 6.83 -12.13 5.06
C GLY A 147 6.77 -11.47 3.69
N THR A 148 6.16 -12.18 2.74
CA THR A 148 5.96 -11.75 1.35
C THR A 148 4.52 -11.94 0.91
N LEU A 149 4.07 -11.11 -0.04
CA LEU A 149 2.87 -11.41 -0.81
C LEU A 149 3.15 -12.54 -1.83
N ILE A 150 2.11 -13.05 -2.48
CA ILE A 150 2.22 -14.15 -3.46
C ILE A 150 3.05 -13.78 -4.70
N ASP A 151 3.23 -12.48 -4.97
CA ASP A 151 4.07 -11.95 -6.05
C ASP A 151 5.56 -11.83 -5.65
N GLY A 152 5.91 -12.17 -4.40
CA GLY A 152 7.25 -12.07 -3.83
C GLY A 152 7.60 -10.72 -3.18
N SER A 153 6.68 -9.74 -3.21
CA SER A 153 6.88 -8.44 -2.57
C SER A 153 7.03 -8.58 -1.06
N VAL A 154 8.17 -8.16 -0.50
CA VAL A 154 8.44 -8.21 0.95
C VAL A 154 7.68 -7.09 1.66
N PHE A 155 6.84 -7.45 2.62
CA PHE A 155 6.15 -6.47 3.47
C PHE A 155 6.79 -6.32 4.85
N ASP A 156 7.41 -7.38 5.38
CA ASP A 156 8.08 -7.38 6.68
C ASP A 156 9.17 -8.47 6.76
N SER A 157 10.31 -8.18 7.39
CA SER A 157 11.43 -9.12 7.53
C SER A 157 12.28 -8.81 8.76
N SER A 158 12.43 -9.78 9.67
CA SER A 158 13.39 -9.66 10.78
C SER A 158 14.82 -9.93 10.33
N ILE A 159 14.99 -10.66 9.23
CA ILE A 159 16.29 -10.94 8.62
C ILE A 159 16.89 -9.64 8.06
N GLU A 160 16.11 -8.84 7.34
CA GLU A 160 16.56 -7.53 6.83
C GLU A 160 16.88 -6.53 7.96
N ARG A 161 16.18 -6.64 9.09
CA ARG A 161 16.50 -5.86 10.30
C ARG A 161 17.77 -6.33 11.01
N GLY A 162 18.25 -7.55 10.72
CA GLY A 162 19.44 -8.14 11.33
C GLY A 162 19.26 -8.60 12.78
N THR A 163 18.04 -8.60 13.32
CA THR A 163 17.74 -9.02 14.70
C THR A 163 16.49 -9.87 14.74
N PRO A 164 16.49 -11.01 15.47
CA PRO A 164 15.29 -11.81 15.70
C PRO A 164 14.16 -10.99 16.31
N ALA A 165 12.93 -11.47 16.12
CA ALA A 165 11.74 -10.88 16.73
C ALA A 165 11.17 -11.82 17.80
N LYS A 166 10.60 -11.24 18.86
CA LYS A 166 9.95 -11.98 19.93
C LYS A 166 8.44 -11.75 19.89
N PHE A 167 7.67 -12.82 19.95
CA PHE A 167 6.22 -12.76 19.89
C PHE A 167 5.59 -13.70 20.91
N PRO A 168 4.59 -13.26 21.68
CA PRO A 168 3.68 -14.18 22.36
C PRO A 168 2.87 -14.95 21.30
N VAL A 169 2.80 -16.27 21.41
CA VAL A 169 2.16 -17.13 20.40
C VAL A 169 0.68 -16.79 20.20
N ASN A 170 0.00 -16.32 21.25
CA ASN A 170 -1.40 -15.87 21.21
C ASN A 170 -1.62 -14.41 20.78
N ARG A 171 -0.58 -13.70 20.34
CA ARG A 171 -0.64 -12.26 19.97
C ARG A 171 -0.17 -12.00 18.54
N VAL A 172 -0.18 -13.04 17.71
CA VAL A 172 0.10 -12.99 16.26
C VAL A 172 -1.14 -13.41 15.48
N ILE A 173 -1.06 -13.38 14.14
CA ILE A 173 -2.18 -13.82 13.29
C ILE A 173 -2.50 -15.30 13.50
N PRO A 174 -3.77 -15.74 13.32
CA PRO A 174 -4.18 -17.12 13.60
C PRO A 174 -3.31 -18.19 12.93
N GLY A 175 -2.91 -17.98 11.67
CA GLY A 175 -2.05 -18.92 10.94
C GLY A 175 -0.66 -19.09 11.57
N TRP A 176 -0.12 -18.04 12.18
CA TRP A 176 1.13 -18.12 12.95
C TRP A 176 0.93 -18.84 14.29
N THR A 177 -0.15 -18.52 15.01
CA THR A 177 -0.48 -19.17 16.28
C THR A 177 -0.61 -20.68 16.09
N GLU A 178 -1.26 -21.13 15.02
CA GLU A 178 -1.36 -22.54 14.66
C GLU A 178 0.00 -23.13 14.26
N ALA A 179 0.70 -22.52 13.30
CA ALA A 179 1.97 -23.05 12.79
C ALA A 179 3.04 -23.21 13.87
N LEU A 180 3.21 -22.18 14.72
CA LEU A 180 4.26 -22.19 15.76
C LEU A 180 4.08 -23.35 16.73
N GLN A 181 2.85 -23.70 17.10
CA GLN A 181 2.56 -24.81 18.02
C GLN A 181 2.84 -26.20 17.39
N LEU A 182 3.03 -26.26 16.07
CA LEU A 182 3.44 -27.46 15.34
C LEU A 182 4.95 -27.50 15.06
N MET A 183 5.63 -26.35 15.18
CA MET A 183 7.06 -26.21 14.93
C MET A 183 7.88 -26.59 16.16
N LYS A 184 9.01 -27.26 15.93
CA LYS A 184 10.04 -27.48 16.96
C LYS A 184 11.10 -26.41 16.89
N VAL A 185 11.70 -26.09 18.04
CA VAL A 185 12.88 -25.21 18.09
C VAL A 185 14.00 -25.75 17.19
N GLY A 186 14.61 -24.83 16.44
CA GLY A 186 15.56 -25.09 15.35
C GLY A 186 14.90 -25.41 14.01
N GLY A 187 13.55 -25.43 13.95
CA GLY A 187 12.80 -25.70 12.74
C GLY A 187 12.67 -24.47 11.85
N LYS A 188 12.72 -24.68 10.54
CA LYS A 188 12.47 -23.65 9.52
C LYS A 188 11.35 -24.10 8.60
N TRP A 189 10.27 -23.34 8.54
CA TRP A 189 9.08 -23.67 7.76
C TRP A 189 8.76 -22.57 6.77
N ARG A 190 8.13 -22.94 5.64
CA ARG A 190 7.42 -21.99 4.79
C ARG A 190 5.93 -22.15 5.05
N LEU A 191 5.25 -21.06 5.32
CA LEU A 191 3.81 -20.99 5.57
C LEU A 191 3.15 -20.25 4.41
N HIS A 192 2.01 -20.76 3.95
CA HIS A 192 1.12 -20.07 3.01
C HIS A 192 -0.22 -19.91 3.71
N ILE A 193 -0.51 -18.68 4.11
CA ILE A 193 -1.57 -18.35 5.07
C ILE A 193 -2.73 -17.70 4.31
N PRO A 194 -3.91 -18.34 4.24
CA PRO A 194 -5.10 -17.74 3.66
C PRO A 194 -5.50 -16.47 4.40
N ALA A 195 -6.21 -15.58 3.72
CA ALA A 195 -6.58 -14.27 4.25
C ALA A 195 -7.31 -14.38 5.60
N GLU A 196 -8.18 -15.38 5.74
CA GLU A 196 -8.99 -15.65 6.93
C GLU A 196 -8.15 -16.02 8.17
N LEU A 197 -6.95 -16.58 7.95
CA LEU A 197 -5.97 -16.87 9.00
C LEU A 197 -4.90 -15.77 9.15
N ALA A 198 -5.05 -14.67 8.41
CA ALA A 198 -4.17 -13.50 8.42
C ALA A 198 -4.95 -12.23 8.84
N TYR A 199 -5.17 -11.30 7.91
CA TYR A 199 -5.82 -10.00 8.17
C TYR A 199 -7.21 -9.87 7.52
N GLY A 200 -7.67 -10.90 6.80
CA GLY A 200 -8.98 -10.93 6.14
C GLY A 200 -9.21 -9.71 5.22
N ALA A 201 -10.44 -9.20 5.23
CA ALA A 201 -10.83 -8.03 4.44
C ALA A 201 -10.21 -6.70 4.93
N GLN A 202 -9.36 -6.72 5.96
CA GLN A 202 -8.66 -5.54 6.44
C GLN A 202 -7.33 -5.37 5.71
N SER A 203 -6.93 -4.12 5.50
CA SER A 203 -5.59 -3.76 5.03
C SER A 203 -4.81 -3.17 6.22
N PRO A 204 -3.99 -3.97 6.93
CA PRO A 204 -3.29 -3.52 8.14
C PRO A 204 -2.17 -2.51 7.82
N SER A 205 -1.72 -2.47 6.56
CA SER A 205 -0.75 -1.51 6.07
C SER A 205 -0.93 -1.32 4.56
N PRO A 206 -0.46 -0.21 3.97
CA PRO A 206 -0.50 0.00 2.52
C PRO A 206 0.23 -1.08 1.70
N LYS A 207 1.11 -1.87 2.32
CA LYS A 207 1.85 -2.97 1.67
C LYS A 207 1.07 -4.29 1.66
N ILE A 208 0.00 -4.40 2.43
CA ILE A 208 -0.81 -5.62 2.53
C ILE A 208 -2.24 -5.26 2.12
N PRO A 209 -2.61 -5.49 0.85
CA PRO A 209 -3.98 -5.32 0.38
C PRO A 209 -4.97 -6.17 1.19
N ALA A 210 -6.24 -5.76 1.20
CA ALA A 210 -7.31 -6.57 1.78
C ALA A 210 -7.37 -7.95 1.10
N ASN A 211 -7.71 -8.97 1.88
CA ASN A 211 -7.82 -10.37 1.45
C ASN A 211 -6.51 -11.00 0.93
N SER A 212 -5.36 -10.41 1.24
CA SER A 212 -4.06 -10.97 0.83
C SER A 212 -3.79 -12.33 1.47
N THR A 213 -3.44 -13.31 0.66
CA THR A 213 -2.72 -14.51 1.11
C THR A 213 -1.28 -14.12 1.42
N LEU A 214 -0.78 -14.55 2.58
CA LEU A 214 0.57 -14.21 3.03
C LEU A 214 1.47 -15.43 2.95
N VAL A 215 2.70 -15.24 2.48
CA VAL A 215 3.74 -16.28 2.50
C VAL A 215 4.79 -15.87 3.52
N PHE A 216 5.13 -16.79 4.42
CA PHE A 216 6.19 -16.56 5.40
C PHE A 216 7.23 -17.67 5.33
N GLU A 217 8.51 -17.32 5.36
CA GLU A 217 9.53 -18.24 5.88
C GLU A 217 9.79 -17.91 7.34
N VAL A 218 9.65 -18.88 8.23
CA VAL A 218 9.81 -18.71 9.67
C VAL A 218 10.83 -19.73 10.18
N GLU A 219 11.80 -19.26 10.96
CA GLU A 219 12.76 -20.07 11.70
C GLU A 219 12.55 -19.86 13.19
N LEU A 220 12.21 -20.93 13.92
CA LEU A 220 11.97 -20.90 15.36
C LEU A 220 13.29 -21.09 16.11
N LEU A 221 13.78 -20.04 16.75
CA LEU A 221 15.11 -20.02 17.37
C LEU A 221 15.07 -20.44 18.84
N ALA A 222 14.07 -19.97 19.59
CA ALA A 222 13.94 -20.25 21.02
C ALA A 222 12.50 -20.11 21.50
N ILE A 223 12.24 -20.68 22.69
CA ILE A 223 10.99 -20.55 23.44
C ILE A 223 11.33 -20.00 24.83
N GLU A 224 10.64 -18.93 25.22
CA GLU A 224 10.57 -18.42 26.58
C GLU A 224 9.26 -18.92 27.19
N LYS A 225 9.38 -19.95 28.05
CA LYS A 225 8.22 -20.57 28.70
C LYS A 225 7.55 -19.60 29.66
N SER A 226 6.21 -19.55 29.63
CA SER A 226 5.39 -18.75 30.56
C SER A 226 5.55 -19.16 32.02
#